data_AF-A0A6P2FX59-F1
#
_entry.id   AF-A0A6P2FX59-F1
#
_cell.length_a   1.000
_cell.length_b   1.000
_cell.length_c   1.000
_cell.angle_alpha   90.00
_cell.angle_beta   90.00
_cell.angle_gamma   90.00
#
_symmetry.space_group_name_H-M   'P 1'
#
loop_
_entity.id
_entity.type
_entity.pdbx_description
1 polymer ?
#
loop_
_entity_poly.entity_id
_entity_poly.type
_entity_poly.pdbx_seq_one_letter_code
_entity_poly.pdbx_strand_id
1 'polypeptide(L)'
;MEYRLNCGQYVLHAKRPFSADLEPVGPPLDQISIAIDTAEGTLQKHGQPDRVAAWYANTSKKLRDAGCGEWADNLVVVTGRFPVEEVNKCVGAMSYAGIFYKRLVAGEIEEMPFAGEQVDDAARPTC
;
A
#
# COMPACT_ATOMS: atom_id res chain seq x y z
N MET A 1 -3.49 1.25 -12.59
CA MET A 1 -2.12 1.14 -12.05
C MET A 1 -2.07 -0.11 -11.21
N GLU A 2 -0.92 -0.74 -11.07
CA GLU A 2 -0.76 -1.98 -10.30
C GLU A 2 0.66 -2.06 -9.73
N TYR A 3 0.81 -2.71 -8.59
CA TYR A 3 2.09 -3.12 -8.05
C TYR A 3 2.53 -4.44 -8.66
N ARG A 4 3.81 -4.52 -8.98
CA ARG A 4 4.51 -5.75 -9.36
C ARG A 4 5.68 -5.97 -8.41
N LEU A 5 5.99 -7.24 -8.13
CA LEU A 5 7.18 -7.60 -7.38
C LEU A 5 8.34 -7.79 -8.35
N ASN A 6 9.39 -6.98 -8.17
CA ASN A 6 10.66 -7.12 -8.89
C ASN A 6 11.73 -7.41 -7.84
N CYS A 7 12.30 -8.62 -7.85
CA CYS A 7 13.27 -9.08 -6.85
C CYS A 7 12.79 -8.92 -5.39
N GLY A 8 11.49 -9.15 -5.15
CA GLY A 8 10.88 -9.03 -3.82
C GLY A 8 10.62 -7.60 -3.34
N GLN A 9 10.79 -6.60 -4.22
CA GLN A 9 10.43 -5.20 -3.96
C GLN A 9 9.20 -4.79 -4.78
N TYR A 10 8.36 -3.93 -4.22
CA TYR A 10 7.20 -3.38 -4.90
C TYR A 10 7.61 -2.30 -5.90
N VAL A 11 7.19 -2.45 -7.14
CA VAL A 11 7.30 -1.42 -8.18
C VAL A 11 5.91 -1.11 -8.71
N LEU A 12 5.49 0.13 -8.51
CA LEU A 12 4.22 0.62 -9.05
C LEU A 12 4.35 0.79 -10.55
N HIS A 13 3.45 0.17 -11.31
CA HIS A 13 3.33 0.35 -12.74
C HIS A 13 2.03 1.09 -13.04
N ALA A 14 2.11 2.15 -13.82
CA ALA A 14 0.96 2.95 -14.19
C ALA A 14 0.93 3.20 -15.70
N LYS A 15 -0.27 3.40 -16.23
CA LYS A 15 -0.45 3.74 -17.63
C LYS A 15 0.00 5.18 -17.83
N ARG A 16 0.98 5.39 -18.70
CA ARG A 16 1.36 6.74 -19.12
C ARG A 16 0.49 7.22 -20.28
N PRO A 17 0.30 8.53 -20.44
CA PRO A 17 -0.34 9.07 -21.64
C PRO A 17 0.32 8.49 -22.88
N PHE A 18 -0.50 8.01 -23.82
CA PHE A 18 -0.06 7.46 -25.11
C PHE A 18 0.74 6.13 -25.06
N SER A 19 0.84 5.48 -23.90
CA SER A 19 1.42 4.13 -23.79
C SER A 19 0.33 3.06 -23.78
N ALA A 20 0.54 1.97 -24.52
CA ALA A 20 -0.32 0.79 -24.48
C ALA A 20 -0.07 -0.03 -23.20
N ASP A 21 1.15 0.02 -22.69
CA ASP A 21 1.63 -0.82 -21.59
C ASP A 21 1.70 -0.06 -20.25
N LEU A 22 1.78 -0.84 -19.17
CA LEU A 22 2.04 -0.29 -17.84
C LEU A 22 3.56 -0.14 -17.64
N GLU A 23 3.99 1.08 -17.33
CA GLU A 23 5.39 1.43 -17.14
C GLU A 23 5.69 1.65 -15.64
N PRO A 24 6.90 1.34 -15.16
CA PRO A 24 7.29 1.56 -13.78
C PRO A 24 7.29 3.06 -13.44
N VAL A 25 6.72 3.40 -12.29
CA VAL A 25 6.60 4.76 -11.77
C VAL A 25 7.14 4.80 -10.35
N GLY A 26 8.19 5.59 -10.16
CA GLY A 26 8.85 5.75 -8.87
C GLY A 26 9.87 4.66 -8.56
N PRO A 27 10.55 4.77 -7.40
CA PRO A 27 11.56 3.80 -6.99
C PRO A 27 10.93 2.50 -6.48
N PRO A 28 11.66 1.37 -6.52
CA PRO A 28 11.29 0.15 -5.81
C PRO A 28 11.12 0.41 -4.30
N LEU A 29 10.17 -0.28 -3.68
CA LEU A 29 9.86 -0.18 -2.26
C LEU A 29 9.98 -1.55 -1.60
N ASP A 30 10.62 -1.63 -0.44
CA ASP A 30 10.67 -2.88 0.34
C ASP A 30 9.34 -3.17 1.05
N GLN A 31 8.59 -2.11 1.37
CA GLN A 31 7.28 -2.18 2.02
C GLN A 31 6.43 -1.00 1.53
N ILE A 32 5.12 -1.11 1.71
CA ILE A 32 4.17 -0.10 1.27
C ILE A 32 3.34 0.38 2.45
N SER A 33 2.99 1.67 2.45
CA SER A 33 1.95 2.19 3.32
C SER A 33 0.65 2.37 2.55
N ILE A 34 -0.46 2.04 3.21
CA ILE A 34 -1.83 2.19 2.70
C ILE A 34 -2.60 3.02 3.73
N ALA A 35 -3.09 4.18 3.30
CA ALA A 35 -3.94 5.05 4.08
C ALA A 35 -5.40 4.83 3.70
N ILE A 36 -6.22 4.52 4.69
CA ILE A 36 -7.58 4.02 4.53
C ILE A 36 -8.50 4.87 5.39
N ASP A 37 -9.63 5.28 4.84
CA ASP A 37 -10.75 5.76 5.64
C ASP A 37 -11.56 4.55 6.09
N THR A 38 -11.62 4.28 7.39
CA THR A 38 -12.31 3.11 7.93
C THR A 38 -13.83 3.26 7.98
N ALA A 39 -14.36 4.48 7.89
CA ALA A 39 -15.80 4.72 7.87
C ALA A 39 -16.37 4.42 6.48
N GLU A 40 -15.71 4.91 5.42
CA GLU A 40 -16.14 4.67 4.03
C GLU A 40 -15.52 3.41 3.43
N GLY A 41 -14.45 2.88 4.03
CA GLY A 41 -13.67 1.77 3.50
C GLY A 41 -12.88 2.14 2.23
N THR A 42 -12.60 3.43 2.05
CA THR A 42 -11.98 3.97 0.83
C THR A 42 -10.47 4.10 0.97
N LEU A 43 -9.77 3.83 -0.13
CA LEU A 43 -8.33 4.08 -0.22
C LEU A 43 -8.08 5.57 -0.43
N GLN A 44 -7.44 6.22 0.54
CA GLN A 44 -7.10 7.64 0.46
C GLN A 44 -5.72 7.87 -0.17
N LYS A 45 -4.73 7.07 0.22
CA LYS A 45 -3.36 7.19 -0.30
C LYS A 45 -2.60 5.87 -0.17
N HIS A 46 -1.62 5.66 -1.03
CA HIS A 46 -0.71 4.53 -0.92
C HIS A 46 0.70 4.88 -1.45
N GLY A 47 1.69 4.03 -1.15
CA GLY A 47 3.03 4.11 -1.73
C GLY A 47 4.14 4.17 -0.68
N GLN A 48 5.15 5.00 -0.94
CA GLN A 48 6.33 5.11 -0.08
C GLN A 48 5.94 5.50 1.35
N PRO A 49 6.39 4.76 2.38
CA PRO A 49 5.95 4.98 3.76
C PRO A 49 6.13 6.42 4.26
N ASP A 50 7.30 7.01 4.07
CA ASP A 50 7.58 8.38 4.52
C ASP A 50 6.64 9.41 3.89
N ARG A 51 6.29 9.22 2.61
CA ARG A 51 5.39 10.14 1.89
C ARG A 51 3.94 9.98 2.35
N VAL A 52 3.53 8.76 2.68
CA VAL A 52 2.19 8.49 3.21
C VAL A 52 2.07 9.00 4.63
N ALA A 53 3.08 8.78 5.48
CA ALA A 53 3.12 9.27 6.85
C ALA A 53 3.10 10.81 6.92
N ALA A 54 3.93 11.48 6.10
CA ALA A 54 3.93 12.94 6.01
C ALA A 54 2.58 13.51 5.55
N TRP A 55 1.96 12.85 4.56
CA TRP A 55 0.61 13.22 4.10
C TRP A 55 -0.42 13.01 5.21
N TYR A 56 -0.39 11.87 5.91
CA TYR A 56 -1.30 11.54 6.99
C TYR A 56 -1.25 12.60 8.11
N ALA A 57 -0.05 12.95 8.58
CA ALA A 57 0.12 13.96 9.62
C ALA A 57 -0.47 15.32 9.19
N ASN A 58 -0.23 15.74 7.95
CA ASN A 58 -0.76 17.00 7.41
C ASN A 58 -2.29 16.97 7.29
N THR A 59 -2.84 15.89 6.71
CA THR A 59 -4.28 15.71 6.51
C THR A 59 -5.03 15.61 7.84
N SER A 60 -4.53 14.79 8.77
CA SER A 60 -5.13 14.60 10.08
C SER A 60 -5.15 15.92 10.88
N LYS A 61 -4.06 16.71 10.81
CA LYS A 61 -4.04 18.06 11.40
C LYS A 61 -5.10 18.98 10.78
N LYS A 62 -5.17 19.06 9.45
CA LYS A 62 -6.15 19.91 8.75
C LYS A 62 -7.60 19.54 9.07
N LEU A 63 -7.90 18.25 9.15
CA LEU A 63 -9.24 17.77 9.52
C LEU A 63 -9.61 18.20 10.95
N ARG A 64 -8.68 18.07 11.90
CA ARG A 64 -8.90 18.54 13.27
C ARG A 64 -9.06 20.05 13.35
N ASP A 65 -8.20 20.81 12.66
CA ASP A 65 -8.26 22.28 12.61
C ASP A 65 -9.59 22.77 11.97
N ALA A 66 -10.17 21.99 11.06
CA ALA A 66 -11.47 22.26 10.43
C ALA A 66 -12.69 21.82 11.28
N GLY A 67 -12.47 21.23 12.46
CA GLY A 67 -13.53 20.67 13.31
C GLY A 67 -14.04 19.29 12.89
N CYS A 68 -13.44 18.66 11.88
CA CYS A 68 -13.77 17.32 11.39
C CYS A 68 -12.95 16.23 12.13
N GLY A 69 -12.98 16.25 13.47
CA GLY A 69 -12.19 15.33 14.29
C GLY A 69 -12.51 13.86 14.01
N GLU A 70 -13.77 13.52 13.83
CA GLU A 70 -14.24 12.16 13.52
C GLU A 70 -13.59 11.61 12.24
N TRP A 71 -13.45 12.43 11.20
CA TRP A 71 -12.81 12.02 9.95
C TRP A 71 -11.31 11.82 10.12
N ALA A 72 -10.68 12.61 10.99
CA ALA A 72 -9.27 12.43 11.33
C ALA A 72 -9.02 11.13 12.10
N ASP A 73 -9.99 10.71 12.91
CA ASP A 73 -9.91 9.49 13.73
C ASP A 73 -10.24 8.23 12.93
N ASN A 74 -11.09 8.34 11.89
CA ASN A 74 -11.36 7.27 10.92
C ASN A 74 -10.23 7.04 9.91
N LEU A 75 -9.29 7.99 9.78
CA LEU A 75 -8.16 7.86 8.89
C LEU A 75 -7.06 7.01 9.55
N VAL A 76 -6.76 5.86 8.95
CA VAL A 76 -5.75 4.92 9.44
C VAL A 76 -4.66 4.72 8.37
N VAL A 77 -3.41 4.57 8.80
CA VAL A 77 -2.29 4.17 7.94
C VAL A 77 -1.74 2.85 8.42
N VAL A 78 -1.69 1.87 7.53
CA VAL A 78 -1.02 0.58 7.76
C VAL A 78 0.21 0.49 6.88
N THR A 79 1.33 0.03 7.45
CA THR A 79 2.60 -0.09 6.75
C THR A 79 3.12 -1.50 6.96
N GLY A 80 3.51 -2.16 5.88
CA GLY A 80 4.02 -3.52 5.95
C GLY A 80 4.25 -4.12 4.58
N ARG A 81 4.61 -5.40 4.58
CA ARG A 81 4.83 -6.19 3.36
C ARG A 81 3.59 -7.01 3.05
N PHE A 82 2.57 -6.40 2.47
CA PHE A 82 1.32 -7.11 2.15
C PHE A 82 1.40 -7.89 0.83
N PRO A 83 0.71 -9.04 0.70
CA PRO A 83 0.62 -9.76 -0.56
C PRO A 83 0.24 -8.83 -1.73
N VAL A 84 0.97 -8.92 -2.84
CA VAL A 84 0.81 -7.97 -3.97
C VAL A 84 -0.61 -7.95 -4.53
N GLU A 85 -1.30 -9.10 -4.49
CA GLU A 85 -2.69 -9.22 -4.89
C GLU A 85 -3.63 -8.41 -3.98
N GLU A 86 -3.41 -8.44 -2.67
CA GLU A 86 -4.18 -7.69 -1.68
C GLU A 86 -3.97 -6.18 -1.87
N VAL A 87 -2.72 -5.76 -2.10
CA VAL A 87 -2.39 -4.36 -2.42
C VAL A 87 -3.08 -3.92 -3.71
N ASN A 88 -3.05 -4.76 -4.76
CA ASN A 88 -3.67 -4.44 -6.05
C ASN A 88 -5.20 -4.39 -5.97
N LYS A 89 -5.83 -5.22 -5.14
CA LYS A 89 -7.27 -5.10 -4.87
C LYS A 89 -7.60 -3.76 -4.20
N CYS A 90 -6.78 -3.32 -3.23
CA CYS A 90 -6.97 -2.00 -2.60
C CYS A 90 -6.87 -0.85 -3.61
N VAL A 91 -5.91 -0.90 -4.54
CA VAL A 91 -5.68 0.16 -5.53
C VAL A 91 -6.68 0.11 -6.69
N GLY A 92 -7.20 -1.08 -7.02
CA GLY A 92 -8.08 -1.31 -8.16
C GLY A 92 -9.58 -1.18 -7.86
N ALA A 93 -10.01 -1.36 -6.60
CA ALA A 93 -11.42 -1.34 -6.20
C ALA A 93 -11.69 -0.33 -5.09
N MET A 94 -12.67 0.56 -5.30
CA MET A 94 -12.95 1.69 -4.41
C MET A 94 -13.29 1.32 -2.97
N SER A 95 -13.83 0.13 -2.71
CA SER A 95 -14.30 -0.30 -1.38
C SER A 95 -13.49 -1.43 -0.75
N TYR A 96 -12.49 -1.98 -1.46
CA TYR A 96 -11.75 -3.13 -0.95
C TYR A 96 -10.83 -2.76 0.22
N ALA A 97 -10.35 -1.52 0.28
CA ALA A 97 -9.45 -1.07 1.35
C ALA A 97 -10.04 -1.27 2.75
N GLY A 98 -11.35 -1.05 2.93
CA GLY A 98 -12.03 -1.35 4.20
C GLY A 98 -12.10 -2.84 4.53
N ILE A 99 -12.29 -3.72 3.53
CA ILE A 99 -12.26 -5.18 3.71
C ILE A 99 -10.84 -5.62 4.07
N PHE A 100 -9.85 -5.14 3.32
CA PHE A 100 -8.43 -5.38 3.59
C PHE A 100 -8.06 -5.03 5.02
N TYR A 101 -8.45 -3.84 5.50
CA TYR A 101 -8.17 -3.42 6.87
C TYR A 101 -8.79 -4.36 7.91
N LYS A 102 -10.05 -4.78 7.73
CA LYS A 102 -10.72 -5.73 8.63
C LYS A 102 -10.00 -7.08 8.67
N ARG A 103 -9.61 -7.61 7.51
CA ARG A 103 -8.87 -8.87 7.39
C ARG A 103 -7.48 -8.78 8.01
N LEU A 104 -6.80 -7.64 7.84
CA LEU A 104 -5.50 -7.37 8.44
C LEU A 104 -5.58 -7.36 9.97
N VAL A 105 -6.56 -6.65 10.55
CA VAL A 105 -6.78 -6.62 12.01
C VAL A 105 -7.19 -7.99 12.56
N ALA A 106 -7.92 -8.78 11.78
CA ALA A 106 -8.27 -10.15 12.13
C ALA A 106 -7.08 -11.14 12.03
N GLY A 107 -5.93 -10.70 11.52
CA GLY A 107 -4.76 -11.56 11.31
C GLY A 107 -4.90 -12.52 10.13
N GLU A 108 -5.84 -12.27 9.22
CA GLU A 108 -6.06 -13.09 8.01
C GLU A 108 -5.11 -12.73 6.86
N ILE A 109 -4.34 -11.65 7.02
CA ILE A 109 -3.34 -11.20 6.05
C ILE A 109 -1.98 -11.35 6.69
N GLU A 110 -1.23 -12.35 6.23
CA GLU A 110 0.16 -12.56 6.62
C GLU A 110 1.08 -11.62 5.83
N GLU A 111 2.00 -10.97 6.54
CA GLU A 111 3.03 -10.16 5.89
C GLU A 111 4.07 -11.05 5.20
N MET A 112 4.48 -10.66 4.00
CA MET A 112 5.52 -11.32 3.23
C MET A 112 6.90 -11.05 3.85
N PRO A 113 7.81 -12.05 3.84
CA PRO A 113 9.16 -11.88 4.35
C PRO A 113 9.94 -10.85 3.51
N PHE A 114 10.98 -10.25 4.12
CA PHE A 114 11.86 -9.30 3.43
C PHE A 114 12.61 -9.97 2.27
N ALA A 115 12.87 -9.19 1.21
CA ALA A 115 13.65 -9.63 0.07
C ALA A 115 15.11 -9.89 0.51
N GLY A 116 15.43 -11.16 0.79
CA GLY A 116 16.71 -11.56 1.37
C GLY A 116 16.57 -12.67 2.42
N GLU A 117 15.37 -12.85 2.98
CA GLU A 117 15.05 -13.90 3.94
C GLU A 117 14.40 -15.10 3.22
N GLN A 118 14.99 -15.50 2.09
CA GLN A 118 14.74 -16.83 1.55
C GLN A 118 15.63 -17.78 2.34
N VAL A 119 15.00 -18.60 3.19
CA VAL A 119 15.65 -19.75 3.81
C VAL A 119 16.19 -20.61 2.66
N ASP A 120 17.51 -20.76 2.60
CA ASP A 120 18.20 -21.56 1.57
C ASP A 120 17.60 -22.96 1.48
N ASP A 121 16.85 -23.24 0.42
CA ASP A 121 16.88 -24.54 -0.22
C ASP A 121 16.71 -24.38 -1.73
N ALA A 122 17.71 -24.86 -2.46
CA ALA A 122 17.85 -24.94 -3.91
C ALA A 122 18.00 -23.65 -4.74
N ALA A 123 19.26 -23.44 -5.16
CA ALA A 123 19.68 -22.93 -6.47
C ALA A 123 19.20 -21.53 -6.91
N ARG A 124 20.02 -20.52 -6.61
CA ARG A 124 19.91 -19.18 -7.24
C ARG A 124 20.54 -19.17 -8.64
N PRO A 125 19.82 -18.83 -9.71
CA PRO A 125 20.43 -18.19 -10.86
C PRO A 125 20.78 -16.74 -10.50
N THR A 126 22.00 -16.33 -10.84
CA THR A 126 22.48 -14.96 -10.76
C THR A 126 21.59 -14.05 -11.61
N CYS A 127 21.05 -12.99 -11.00
CA CYS A 127 20.55 -11.83 -11.74
C CYS A 127 21.71 -11.09 -12.42
#